data_AF-A0A922LLZ2-F1
#
_entry.id   AF-A0A922LLZ2-F1
#
_cell.length_a   1.000
_cell.length_b   1.000
_cell.length_c   1.000
_cell.angle_alpha   90.00
_cell.angle_beta   90.00
_cell.angle_gamma   90.00
#
_symmetry.space_group_name_H-M   'P 1'
#
loop_
_entity.id
_entity.type
_entity.pdbx_description
1 polymer ?
#
loop_
_entity_poly.entity_id
_entity_poly.type
_entity_poly.pdbx_seq_one_letter_code
_entity_poly.pdbx_strand_id
1 'polypeptide(L)'
;MTEFCPKDIQKEYFDIQLKLASDVKLPLFLHCRAAHDDFLQMIKNARQSYFQGKPFRGVVHSFDGTDEMVKCFTDMGLYIGVNGCSLKNQSNLEVRCQNMYHTELHLHTIAVYLHFISDGDQ
;
A
#
# COMPACT_ATOMS: atom_id res chain seq x y z
N MET A 1 -2.98 23.81 6.52
CA MET A 1 -2.94 23.85 5.05
C MET A 1 -1.49 23.68 4.63
N THR A 2 -1.09 22.47 4.31
CA THR A 2 0.20 22.18 3.69
C THR A 2 0.00 21.00 2.76
N GLU A 3 -0.29 21.30 1.50
CA GLU A 3 -0.05 20.36 0.40
C GLU A 3 1.48 20.30 0.22
N PHE A 4 2.13 19.29 0.80
CA PHE A 4 3.60 19.19 0.74
C PHE A 4 4.13 18.80 -0.65
N CYS A 5 3.30 18.20 -1.50
CA CYS A 5 3.67 17.73 -2.84
C CYS A 5 2.42 17.56 -3.73
N PRO A 6 2.40 18.11 -4.96
CA PRO A 6 1.28 17.98 -5.89
C PRO A 6 0.96 16.52 -6.24
N LYS A 7 -0.33 16.24 -6.45
CA LYS A 7 -0.85 14.90 -6.75
C LYS A 7 -0.08 14.18 -7.88
N ASP A 8 0.19 14.87 -8.98
CA ASP A 8 0.83 14.27 -10.16
C ASP A 8 2.29 13.89 -9.88
N ILE A 9 3.00 14.71 -9.10
CA ILE A 9 4.38 14.42 -8.69
C ILE A 9 4.40 13.20 -7.75
N GLN A 10 3.46 13.11 -6.80
CA GLN A 10 3.38 11.93 -5.95
C GLN A 10 3.16 10.64 -6.75
N LYS A 11 2.28 10.68 -7.75
CA LYS A 11 2.02 9.56 -8.65
C LYS A 11 3.26 9.19 -9.48
N GLU A 12 3.92 10.17 -10.07
CA GLU A 12 5.13 9.95 -10.87
C GLU A 12 6.20 9.22 -10.06
N TYR A 13 6.52 9.73 -8.87
CA TYR A 13 7.58 9.15 -8.04
C TYR A 13 7.17 7.82 -7.41
N PHE A 14 5.88 7.59 -7.17
CA PHE A 14 5.40 6.29 -6.73
C PHE A 14 5.56 5.23 -7.83
N ASP A 15 5.25 5.55 -9.08
CA ASP A 15 5.45 4.64 -10.21
C ASP A 15 6.95 4.32 -10.42
N ILE A 16 7.82 5.34 -10.33
CA ILE A 16 9.28 5.17 -10.40
C ILE A 16 9.77 4.23 -9.29
N GLN A 17 9.30 4.41 -8.05
CA GLN A 17 9.67 3.53 -6.93
C GLN A 17 9.18 2.10 -7.14
N LEU A 18 7.96 1.89 -7.66
CA LEU A 18 7.44 0.54 -7.97
C LEU A 18 8.27 -0.14 -9.06
N LYS A 19 8.66 0.59 -10.09
CA LYS A 19 9.56 0.10 -11.14
C LYS A 19 10.91 -0.34 -10.54
N LEU A 20 11.53 0.52 -9.73
CA LEU A 20 12.80 0.21 -9.06
C LEU A 20 12.68 -1.00 -8.12
N ALA A 21 11.58 -1.09 -7.36
CA ALA A 21 11.32 -2.21 -6.48
C ALA A 21 11.19 -3.54 -7.23
N SER A 22 10.73 -3.50 -8.49
CA SER A 22 10.70 -4.68 -9.35
C SER A 22 12.10 -5.18 -9.70
N ASP A 23 13.12 -4.32 -9.72
CA ASP A 23 14.48 -4.70 -10.12
C ASP A 23 15.26 -5.31 -8.95
N VAL A 24 15.02 -4.82 -7.73
CA VAL A 24 15.71 -5.30 -6.52
C VAL A 24 15.06 -6.52 -5.86
N LYS A 25 13.84 -6.90 -6.26
CA LYS A 25 13.12 -8.10 -5.79
C LYS A 25 12.90 -8.18 -4.27
N LEU A 26 12.90 -7.04 -3.59
CA LEU A 26 12.60 -6.94 -2.15
C LEU A 26 11.08 -6.80 -1.92
N PRO A 27 10.57 -7.20 -0.75
CA PRO A 27 9.18 -6.95 -0.38
C PRO A 27 8.86 -5.45 -0.33
N LEU A 28 7.65 -5.10 -0.77
CA LEU A 28 7.13 -3.74 -0.73
C LEU A 28 6.61 -3.40 0.67
N PHE A 29 6.94 -2.23 1.18
CA PHE A 29 6.25 -1.62 2.32
C PHE A 29 5.49 -0.40 1.83
N LEU A 30 4.19 -0.59 1.62
CA LEU A 30 3.32 0.36 0.96
C LEU A 30 2.53 1.16 1.97
N HIS A 31 2.39 2.46 1.74
CA HIS A 31 1.53 3.32 2.53
C HIS A 31 0.56 4.05 1.60
N CYS A 32 -0.69 4.16 2.02
CA CYS A 32 -1.77 4.86 1.31
C CYS A 32 -2.62 5.61 2.34
N ARG A 33 -2.96 6.87 2.04
CA ARG A 33 -3.94 7.67 2.77
C ARG A 33 -4.72 8.53 1.76
N ALA A 34 -6.03 8.64 1.96
CA ALA A 34 -6.95 9.50 1.19
C ALA A 34 -6.87 9.38 -0.36
N ALA A 35 -6.50 8.21 -0.90
CA ALA A 35 -6.43 8.00 -2.36
C ALA A 35 -6.39 6.53 -2.79
N HIS A 36 -7.25 5.74 -2.15
CA HIS A 36 -7.25 4.29 -2.29
C HIS A 36 -7.48 3.82 -3.73
N ASP A 37 -8.30 4.54 -4.50
CA ASP A 37 -8.59 4.21 -5.90
C ASP A 37 -7.36 4.37 -6.80
N ASP A 38 -6.70 5.53 -6.72
CA ASP A 38 -5.47 5.80 -7.46
C ASP A 38 -4.37 4.82 -7.06
N PHE A 39 -4.22 4.57 -5.76
CA PHE A 39 -3.26 3.62 -5.22
C PHE A 39 -3.52 2.19 -5.74
N LEU A 40 -4.77 1.71 -5.69
CA LEU A 40 -5.15 0.38 -6.17
C LEU A 40 -4.88 0.24 -7.68
N GLN A 41 -5.22 1.25 -8.47
CA GLN A 41 -4.99 1.25 -9.92
C GLN A 41 -3.50 1.19 -10.23
N MET A 42 -2.68 2.02 -9.58
CA MET A 42 -1.23 2.04 -9.78
C MET A 42 -0.56 0.72 -9.36
N ILE A 43 -1.01 0.12 -8.25
CA ILE A 43 -0.52 -1.20 -7.81
C ILE A 43 -0.87 -2.29 -8.82
N LYS A 44 -2.10 -2.31 -9.35
CA LYS A 44 -2.52 -3.25 -10.40
C LYS A 44 -1.66 -3.09 -11.65
N ASN A 45 -1.47 -1.86 -12.10
CA ASN A 45 -0.64 -1.54 -13.27
C ASN A 45 0.80 -1.97 -13.05
N ALA A 46 1.42 -1.64 -11.92
CA ALA A 46 2.79 -2.03 -11.62
C ALA A 46 2.95 -3.56 -11.56
N ARG A 47 2.02 -4.29 -10.93
CA ARG A 47 2.03 -5.76 -10.93
C ARG A 47 2.05 -6.32 -12.35
N GLN A 48 1.25 -5.74 -13.25
CA GLN A 48 1.17 -6.13 -14.65
C GLN A 48 2.36 -5.64 -15.48
N SER A 49 2.96 -4.48 -15.21
CA SER A 49 3.98 -3.88 -16.09
C SER A 49 5.40 -4.19 -15.65
N TYR A 50 5.68 -4.21 -14.34
CA TYR A 50 7.04 -4.27 -13.79
C TYR A 50 7.37 -5.60 -13.12
N PHE A 51 6.35 -6.29 -12.58
CA PHE A 51 6.52 -7.51 -11.81
C PHE A 51 6.14 -8.80 -12.55
N GLN A 52 5.97 -8.77 -13.88
CA GLN A 52 5.71 -10.01 -14.65
C GLN A 52 6.86 -11.02 -14.46
N GLY A 53 6.53 -12.20 -13.94
CA GLY A 53 7.52 -13.24 -13.64
C GLY A 53 8.48 -12.88 -12.49
N LYS A 54 8.24 -11.79 -11.76
CA LYS A 54 9.03 -11.36 -10.59
C LYS A 54 8.21 -11.52 -9.31
N PRO A 55 8.85 -11.69 -8.14
CA PRO A 55 8.13 -11.75 -6.87
C PRO A 55 7.37 -10.45 -6.61
N PHE A 56 6.07 -10.57 -6.34
CA PHE A 56 5.22 -9.46 -5.91
C PHE A 56 4.66 -9.77 -4.53
N ARG A 57 5.31 -9.23 -3.50
CA ARG A 57 4.93 -9.42 -2.10
C ARG A 57 5.22 -8.16 -1.30
N GLY A 58 4.46 -7.92 -0.26
CA GLY A 58 4.61 -6.73 0.55
C GLY A 58 3.45 -6.52 1.51
N VAL A 59 3.47 -5.41 2.22
CA VAL A 59 2.42 -5.02 3.15
C VAL A 59 1.88 -3.64 2.80
N VAL A 60 0.56 -3.48 2.78
CA VAL A 60 -0.13 -2.19 2.77
C VAL A 60 -0.34 -1.78 4.22
N HIS A 61 0.52 -0.89 4.70
CA HIS A 61 0.58 -0.45 6.09
C HIS A 61 -0.50 0.59 6.41
N SER A 62 -1.10 0.46 7.61
CA SER A 62 -2.07 1.40 8.17
C SER A 62 -3.30 1.58 7.28
N PHE A 63 -3.77 0.49 6.69
CA PHE A 63 -4.89 0.52 5.76
C PHE A 63 -6.19 0.88 6.49
N ASP A 64 -6.96 1.78 5.88
CA ASP A 64 -8.23 2.33 6.36
C ASP A 64 -9.33 2.35 5.28
N GLY A 65 -9.12 1.63 4.16
CA GLY A 65 -10.12 1.49 3.08
C GLY A 65 -11.16 0.38 3.33
N THR A 66 -11.88 -0.04 2.29
CA THR A 66 -12.98 -1.01 2.39
C THR A 66 -12.53 -2.47 2.33
N ASP A 67 -13.42 -3.40 2.73
CA ASP A 67 -13.16 -4.85 2.68
C ASP A 67 -12.93 -5.36 1.24
N GLU A 68 -13.60 -4.77 0.26
CA GLU A 68 -13.41 -5.10 -1.16
C GLU A 68 -11.98 -4.76 -1.61
N MET A 69 -11.44 -3.65 -1.12
CA MET A 69 -10.06 -3.26 -1.40
C MET A 69 -9.06 -4.16 -0.68
N VAL A 70 -9.32 -4.51 0.59
CA VAL A 70 -8.51 -5.51 1.32
C VAL A 70 -8.44 -6.79 0.49
N LYS A 71 -9.59 -7.30 0.05
CA LYS A 71 -9.66 -8.49 -0.78
C LYS A 71 -8.87 -8.36 -2.07
N CYS A 72 -8.97 -7.22 -2.76
CA CYS A 72 -8.14 -6.96 -3.94
C CYS A 72 -6.65 -7.06 -3.63
N PHE A 73 -6.16 -6.47 -2.54
CA PHE A 73 -4.74 -6.52 -2.18
C PHE A 73 -4.28 -7.92 -1.79
N THR A 74 -5.08 -8.66 -1.01
CA THR A 74 -4.76 -10.04 -0.63
C THR A 74 -4.76 -10.99 -1.83
N ASP A 75 -5.70 -10.83 -2.76
CA ASP A 75 -5.76 -11.61 -4.00
C ASP A 75 -4.55 -11.29 -4.92
N MET A 76 -3.91 -10.14 -4.72
CA MET A 76 -2.65 -9.78 -5.37
C MET A 76 -1.39 -10.32 -4.68
N GLY A 77 -1.51 -10.95 -3.50
CA GLY A 77 -0.37 -11.44 -2.72
C GLY A 77 0.25 -10.39 -1.79
N LEU A 78 -0.49 -9.30 -1.50
CA LEU A 78 -0.10 -8.29 -0.51
C LEU A 78 -0.80 -8.55 0.83
N TYR A 79 -0.10 -8.23 1.92
CA TYR A 79 -0.63 -8.28 3.27
C TYR A 79 -1.20 -6.93 3.67
N ILE A 80 -2.15 -6.92 4.61
CA ILE A 80 -2.69 -5.68 5.19
C ILE A 80 -2.13 -5.51 6.61
N GLY A 81 -1.45 -4.38 6.82
CA GLY A 81 -0.94 -3.98 8.12
C GLY A 81 -2.01 -3.26 8.92
N VAL A 82 -2.51 -3.90 9.97
CA VAL A 82 -3.51 -3.34 10.89
C VAL A 82 -2.80 -2.74 12.10
N ASN A 83 -3.07 -1.46 12.41
CA ASN A 83 -2.55 -0.78 13.59
C ASN A 83 -3.69 -0.20 14.47
N GLY A 84 -3.35 0.50 15.56
CA GLY A 84 -4.35 1.09 16.46
C GLY A 84 -5.35 2.04 15.78
N CYS A 85 -4.96 2.71 14.69
CA CYS A 85 -5.87 3.55 13.89
C CYS A 85 -6.82 2.70 13.02
N SER A 86 -6.36 1.56 12.52
CA SER A 86 -7.19 0.60 11.77
C SER A 86 -8.28 -0.05 12.63
N LEU A 87 -8.13 -0.14 13.96
CA LEU A 87 -9.09 -0.80 14.86
C LEU A 87 -10.38 -0.01 15.12
N LYS A 88 -10.59 1.14 14.46
CA LYS A 88 -11.80 1.95 14.62
C LYS A 88 -13.02 1.39 13.87
N ASN A 89 -12.81 0.58 12.84
CA ASN A 89 -13.87 0.05 11.98
C ASN A 89 -14.02 -1.47 12.19
N GLN A 90 -15.26 -1.94 12.27
CA GLN A 90 -15.58 -3.35 12.55
C GLN A 90 -15.04 -4.31 11.47
N SER A 91 -15.05 -3.88 10.21
CA SER A 91 -14.47 -4.56 9.05
C SER A 91 -12.97 -4.85 9.21
N ASN A 92 -12.20 -3.87 9.70
CA ASN A 92 -10.77 -4.01 9.96
C ASN A 92 -10.46 -5.00 11.10
N LEU A 93 -11.43 -5.31 11.97
CA LEU A 93 -11.28 -6.31 13.03
C LEU A 93 -11.37 -7.75 12.49
N GLU A 94 -12.06 -7.97 11.36
CA GLU A 94 -12.21 -9.30 10.76
C GLU A 94 -10.96 -9.71 9.96
N VAL A 95 -10.31 -8.73 9.31
CA VAL A 95 -9.00 -8.89 8.64
C VAL A 95 -7.91 -9.42 9.58
N ARG A 96 -8.04 -9.10 10.89
CA ARG A 96 -7.15 -9.53 11.98
C ARG A 96 -7.06 -11.06 12.13
N CYS A 97 -8.09 -11.80 11.75
CA CYS A 97 -8.18 -13.24 12.02
C CYS A 97 -7.57 -14.12 10.92
N GLN A 98 -7.30 -13.58 9.73
CA GLN A 98 -6.87 -14.42 8.59
C GLN A 98 -5.44 -14.18 8.13
N ASN A 99 -4.84 -12.98 8.30
CA ASN A 99 -3.59 -12.64 7.61
C ASN A 99 -2.63 -11.68 8.35
N MET A 100 -2.63 -11.64 9.68
CA MET A 100 -1.79 -10.71 10.43
C MET A 100 -0.35 -11.24 10.59
N TYR A 101 0.62 -10.61 9.91
CA TYR A 101 2.03 -10.73 10.27
C TYR A 101 2.36 -9.70 11.35
N HIS A 102 2.87 -10.17 12.50
CA HIS A 102 3.56 -9.30 13.45
C HIS A 102 4.65 -8.57 12.66
N THR A 103 4.56 -7.24 12.58
CA THR A 103 5.47 -6.43 11.78
C THR A 103 6.80 -6.31 12.53
N GLU A 104 7.54 -7.41 12.67
CA GLU A 104 8.99 -7.34 12.89
C GLU A 104 9.61 -6.93 11.56
N LEU A 105 9.66 -5.61 11.35
CA LEU A 105 10.25 -4.96 10.18
C LEU A 105 11.76 -5.24 10.19
N HIS A 106 12.16 -6.44 9.79
CA HIS A 106 13.55 -6.78 9.52
C HIS A 106 14.04 -5.92 8.35
N LEU A 107 15.27 -5.41 8.47
CA LEU A 107 15.98 -4.39 7.66
C LEU A 107 16.03 -4.59 6.11
N HIS A 108 15.21 -5.45 5.51
CA HIS A 108 15.26 -5.82 4.09
C HIS A 108 13.91 -5.61 3.36
N THR A 109 13.31 -4.42 3.46
CA THR A 109 12.17 -4.00 2.64
C THR A 109 12.49 -2.71 1.89
N ILE A 110 11.84 -2.49 0.75
CA ILE A 110 11.80 -1.14 0.16
C ILE A 110 10.51 -0.50 0.61
N ALA A 111 10.64 0.61 1.31
CA ALA A 111 9.53 1.47 1.63
C ALA A 111 9.15 2.28 0.39
N VAL A 112 7.90 2.11 -0.05
CA VAL A 112 7.32 2.78 -1.21
C VAL A 112 6.11 3.54 -0.72
N TYR A 113 6.20 4.87 -0.74
CA TYR A 113 5.18 5.73 -0.14
C TYR A 113 4.33 6.41 -1.20
N LEU A 114 3.01 6.36 -1.03
CA LEU A 114 2.07 7.24 -1.70
C LEU A 114 1.16 7.87 -0.64
N HIS A 115 1.36 9.14 -0.34
CA HIS A 115 0.61 9.84 0.69
C HIS A 115 -0.04 11.09 0.13
N PHE A 116 -1.27 10.92 -0.38
CA PHE A 116 -2.02 12.07 -0.85
C PHE A 116 -2.54 12.84 0.35
N ILE A 117 -2.13 14.10 0.44
CA ILE A 117 -2.73 15.06 1.34
C ILE A 117 -3.81 15.73 0.52
N SER A 118 -5.03 15.21 0.60
CA SER A 118 -6.18 15.98 0.14
C SER A 118 -6.54 17.00 1.23
N ASP A 119 -6.89 18.21 0.80
CA ASP A 119 -7.52 19.20 1.68
C ASP A 119 -8.84 18.62 2.22
N GLY A 120 -8.82 18.09 3.45
CA GLY A 120 -10.05 17.58 4.06
C GLY A 120 -9.92 16.68 5.29
N ASP A 121 -8.75 16.11 5.57
CA ASP A 121 -8.60 15.20 6.74
C ASP A 121 -8.44 15.99 8.06
N GLN A 122 -9.58 16.34 8.68
CA GLN A 122 -9.72 16.62 10.12
C GLN A 122 -10.15 15.37 10.87
#